data_AF-A0A2E6WAL5-F1
#
_entry.id   AF-A0A2E6WAL5-F1
#
_cell.length_a   1.000
_cell.length_b   1.000
_cell.length_c   1.000
_cell.angle_alpha   90.00
_cell.angle_beta   90.00
_cell.angle_gamma   90.00
#
_symmetry.space_group_name_H-M   'P 1'
#
loop_
_entity.id
_entity.type
_entity.pdbx_description
1 polymer ?
#
loop_
_entity_poly.entity_id
_entity_poly.type
_entity_poly.pdbx_seq_one_letter_code
_entity_poly.pdbx_strand_id
1 'polypeptide(L)'
;MASISRMPRRYAGRAFQIAEQIRTGSRVTADDLAQKFNVSKRTIYRDLDLLRKSGISVQFDNLADSYCIVGEQSLAGSGELQIRRRCNINHLRDLILATRCSPWMHIDGIQETLDTIFSMFMDKLDLPQRQAMERLYQACTFETHQPRHSTLERDLLRALAKSIMDQVTLEILVVDDLISKNSDIHLDNWEDYAVWLQFEVKEIYAHESSWFVSGFCHEHQGNRCYALQNIMNVSFSERQNPANALNLDSPSRHGQSMN
;
A
#
# COMPACT_ATOMS: atom_id res chain seq x y z
N MET A 1 -3.17 29.61 21.79
CA MET A 1 -4.04 28.69 22.55
C MET A 1 -5.47 28.92 22.12
N ALA A 2 -5.98 28.16 21.14
CA ALA A 2 -7.38 28.27 20.71
C ALA A 2 -8.24 27.42 21.64
N SER A 3 -9.18 28.07 22.33
CA SER A 3 -10.14 27.44 23.24
C SER A 3 -11.06 26.51 22.45
N ILE A 4 -10.94 25.20 22.71
CA ILE A 4 -11.93 24.21 22.25
C ILE A 4 -13.18 24.44 23.10
N SER A 5 -14.15 25.16 22.55
CA SER A 5 -15.45 25.36 23.16
C SER A 5 -16.14 24.01 23.35
N ARG A 6 -16.10 23.46 24.57
CA ARG A 6 -16.90 22.29 24.96
C ARG A 6 -18.38 22.70 25.02
N MET A 7 -19.07 22.53 23.90
CA MET A 7 -20.53 22.63 23.83
C MET A 7 -21.18 21.61 24.80
N PRO A 8 -22.15 22.01 25.63
CA PRO A 8 -22.83 21.10 26.54
C PRO A 8 -23.61 20.02 25.77
N ARG A 9 -23.43 18.75 26.16
CA ARG A 9 -23.92 17.52 25.50
C ARG A 9 -25.45 17.42 25.26
N ARG A 10 -26.26 18.37 25.74
CA ARG A 10 -27.74 18.26 25.74
C ARG A 10 -28.44 18.60 24.42
N TYR A 11 -27.74 19.17 23.43
CA TYR A 11 -28.34 19.57 22.14
C TYR A 11 -27.53 19.16 20.90
N ALA A 12 -26.76 18.07 20.98
CA ALA A 12 -26.08 17.56 19.78
C ALA A 12 -27.11 16.95 18.82
N GLY A 13 -27.45 17.68 17.74
CA GLY A 13 -28.38 17.19 16.71
C GLY A 13 -27.89 15.88 16.06
N ARG A 14 -28.82 15.06 15.54
CA ARG A 14 -28.52 13.74 14.96
C ARG A 14 -27.40 13.77 13.92
N ALA A 15 -27.34 14.80 13.08
CA ALA A 15 -26.26 14.97 12.10
C ALA A 15 -24.87 15.03 12.77
N PHE A 16 -24.71 15.73 13.89
CA PHE A 16 -23.46 15.75 14.65
C PHE A 16 -23.10 14.36 15.19
N GLN A 17 -24.08 13.65 15.75
CA GLN A 17 -23.88 12.28 16.25
C GLN A 17 -23.51 11.30 15.12
N ILE A 18 -24.06 11.49 13.92
CA ILE A 18 -23.66 10.76 12.71
C ILE A 18 -22.20 11.07 12.37
N ALA A 19 -21.80 12.35 12.36
CA ALA A 19 -20.42 12.75 12.08
C ALA A 19 -19.43 12.21 13.12
N GLU A 20 -19.80 12.16 14.40
CA GLU A 20 -19.00 11.55 15.46
C GLU A 20 -18.81 10.05 15.21
N GLN A 21 -19.88 9.34 14.85
CA GLN A 21 -19.79 7.90 14.54
C GLN A 21 -18.88 7.62 13.34
N ILE A 22 -19.02 8.39 12.27
CA ILE A 22 -18.16 8.26 11.09
C ILE A 22 -16.69 8.57 11.46
N ARG A 23 -16.44 9.50 12.39
CA ARG A 23 -15.08 9.79 12.91
C ARG A 23 -14.53 8.69 13.80
N THR A 24 -15.34 8.07 14.66
CA THR A 24 -14.91 6.95 15.50
C THR A 24 -14.58 5.70 14.69
N GLY A 25 -14.93 5.67 13.40
CA GLY A 25 -14.33 4.79 12.42
C GLY A 25 -14.90 3.37 12.34
N SER A 26 -15.91 3.06 13.14
CA SER A 26 -16.75 1.89 12.89
C SER A 26 -17.23 1.88 11.43
N ARG A 27 -17.35 0.68 10.82
CA ARG A 27 -18.07 0.53 9.55
C ARG A 27 -19.48 1.07 9.76
N VAL A 28 -19.84 2.10 8.98
CA VAL A 28 -21.08 2.85 9.14
C VAL A 28 -21.71 2.98 7.76
N THR A 29 -22.79 2.24 7.53
CA THR A 29 -23.61 2.33 6.33
C THR A 29 -24.87 3.16 6.59
N ALA A 30 -25.61 3.49 5.53
CA ALA A 30 -26.90 4.18 5.67
C ALA A 30 -27.92 3.31 6.43
N ASP A 31 -27.86 1.98 6.25
CA ASP A 31 -28.67 1.00 6.97
C ASP A 31 -28.36 1.01 8.46
N ASP A 32 -27.08 0.93 8.83
CA ASP A 32 -26.65 0.93 10.23
C ASP A 32 -27.10 2.20 10.96
N LEU A 33 -26.94 3.36 10.30
CA LEU A 33 -27.39 4.65 10.84
C LEU A 33 -28.91 4.72 10.96
N ALA A 34 -29.65 4.24 9.95
CA ALA A 34 -31.11 4.24 9.95
C ALA A 34 -31.66 3.40 11.10
N GLN A 35 -31.12 2.19 11.29
CA GLN A 35 -31.49 1.30 12.39
C GLN A 35 -31.12 1.93 13.74
N LYS A 36 -29.89 2.44 13.89
CA LYS A 36 -29.40 3.00 15.15
C LYS A 36 -30.18 4.22 15.63
N PHE A 37 -30.58 5.10 14.71
CA PHE A 37 -31.33 6.31 15.03
C PHE A 37 -32.85 6.13 14.92
N ASN A 38 -33.32 4.93 14.56
CA ASN A 38 -34.72 4.59 14.34
C ASN A 38 -35.41 5.56 13.35
N VAL A 39 -34.79 5.76 12.19
CA VAL A 39 -35.27 6.65 11.11
C VAL A 39 -35.13 5.97 9.75
N SER A 40 -35.76 6.53 8.72
CA SER A 40 -35.58 6.04 7.35
C SER A 40 -34.19 6.37 6.78
N LYS A 41 -33.71 5.59 5.79
CA LYS A 41 -32.49 5.92 5.04
C LYS A 41 -32.56 7.31 4.42
N ARG A 42 -33.74 7.76 3.98
CA ARG A 42 -33.95 9.12 3.44
C ARG A 42 -33.60 10.19 4.47
N THR A 43 -33.97 9.98 5.73
CA THR A 43 -33.60 10.89 6.83
C THR A 43 -32.08 10.90 7.03
N ILE A 44 -31.43 9.72 6.99
CA ILE A 44 -29.96 9.62 7.07
C ILE A 44 -29.30 10.35 5.90
N TYR A 45 -29.73 10.13 4.66
CA TYR A 45 -29.18 10.84 3.50
C TYR A 45 -29.34 12.36 3.63
N ARG A 46 -30.46 12.81 4.17
CA ARG A 46 -30.67 14.24 4.46
C ARG A 46 -29.71 14.75 5.53
N ASP A 47 -29.45 13.99 6.59
CA ASP A 47 -28.50 14.38 7.63
C ASP A 47 -27.05 14.38 7.10
N LEU A 48 -26.68 13.42 6.24
CA LEU A 48 -25.39 13.40 5.55
C LEU A 48 -25.24 14.60 4.59
N ASP A 49 -26.31 14.99 3.90
CA ASP A 49 -26.33 16.19 3.06
C ASP A 49 -26.21 17.48 3.89
N LEU A 50 -26.81 17.52 5.07
CA LEU A 50 -26.60 18.62 6.03
C LEU A 50 -25.14 18.73 6.47
N LEU A 51 -24.46 17.60 6.72
CA LEU A 51 -23.03 17.59 7.04
C LEU A 51 -22.19 18.12 5.89
N ARG A 52 -22.48 17.71 4.65
CA ARG A 52 -21.79 18.22 3.45
C ARG A 52 -21.98 19.73 3.30
N LYS A 53 -23.22 20.21 3.47
CA LYS A 53 -23.54 21.64 3.43
C LYS A 53 -22.87 22.45 4.54
N SER A 54 -22.56 21.83 5.68
CA SER A 54 -21.78 22.46 6.76
C SER A 54 -20.26 22.37 6.57
N GLY A 55 -19.78 21.95 5.39
CA GLY A 55 -18.35 21.86 5.08
C GLY A 55 -17.67 20.57 5.56
N ILE A 56 -18.42 19.62 6.12
CA ILE A 56 -17.90 18.30 6.49
C ILE A 56 -18.05 17.39 5.28
N SER A 57 -16.95 17.15 4.56
CA SER A 57 -16.95 16.30 3.37
C SER A 57 -17.14 14.83 3.76
N VAL A 58 -18.38 14.36 3.70
CA VAL A 58 -18.74 12.96 3.97
C VAL A 58 -18.90 12.20 2.66
N GLN A 59 -18.11 11.15 2.47
CA GLN A 59 -18.11 10.29 1.28
C GLN A 59 -18.37 8.84 1.65
N PHE A 60 -18.87 8.05 0.70
CA PHE A 60 -18.97 6.60 0.86
C PHE A 60 -17.75 5.98 0.18
N ASP A 61 -16.93 5.28 0.95
CA ASP A 61 -15.80 4.54 0.42
C ASP A 61 -16.28 3.14 0.04
N ASN A 62 -16.27 2.86 -1.27
CA ASN A 62 -16.76 1.61 -1.84
C ASN A 62 -15.87 0.40 -1.48
N LEU A 63 -14.57 0.60 -1.29
CA LEU A 63 -13.65 -0.47 -0.88
C LEU A 63 -13.88 -0.84 0.58
N ALA A 64 -14.14 0.20 1.37
CA ALA A 64 -14.50 0.08 2.77
C ALA A 64 -15.93 -0.45 2.98
N ASP A 65 -16.84 -0.19 2.05
CA ASP A 65 -18.29 -0.32 2.24
C ASP A 65 -18.76 0.43 3.52
N SER A 66 -18.37 1.71 3.63
CA SER A 66 -18.62 2.57 4.79
C SER A 66 -18.56 4.05 4.43
N TYR A 67 -19.32 4.89 5.14
CA TYR A 67 -19.11 6.33 5.14
C TYR A 67 -17.80 6.72 5.83
N CYS A 68 -17.15 7.76 5.32
CA CYS A 68 -15.93 8.37 5.85
C CYS A 68 -15.98 9.91 5.72
N ILE A 69 -15.26 10.63 6.59
CA ILE A 69 -15.07 12.08 6.48
C ILE A 69 -13.72 12.36 5.82
N VAL A 70 -13.74 12.99 4.64
CA VAL A 70 -12.61 13.32 3.78
C VAL A 70 -12.29 14.80 3.98
N GLY A 71 -11.52 15.14 5.00
CA GLY A 71 -11.22 16.55 5.31
C GLY A 71 -10.26 16.79 6.47
N GLU A 72 -9.99 15.77 7.28
CA GLU A 72 -8.86 15.75 8.23
C GLU A 72 -7.87 14.68 7.77
N GLN A 73 -7.45 14.76 6.50
CA GLN A 73 -6.25 14.04 6.09
C GLN A 73 -5.09 14.72 6.81
N SER A 74 -4.41 13.96 7.68
CA SER A 74 -3.06 14.28 8.11
C SER A 74 -2.30 14.79 6.88
N LEU A 75 -1.66 15.95 7.01
CA LEU A 75 -0.93 16.67 5.97
C LEU A 75 -0.48 15.73 4.83
N ALA A 76 -1.07 15.90 3.66
CA ALA A 76 -0.74 15.15 2.46
C ALA A 76 0.78 15.13 2.28
N GLY A 77 1.40 13.96 2.46
CA GLY A 77 2.84 13.75 2.29
C GLY A 77 3.52 12.84 3.31
N SER A 78 2.96 12.62 4.52
CA SER A 78 3.69 11.83 5.54
C SER A 78 3.57 10.31 5.39
N GLY A 79 2.61 9.81 4.59
CA GLY A 79 2.33 8.37 4.51
C GLY A 79 1.71 7.78 5.80
N GLU A 80 1.40 8.61 6.80
CA GLU A 80 0.76 8.16 8.03
C GLU A 80 -0.73 7.88 7.84
N LEU A 81 -1.18 6.70 8.26
CA LEU A 81 -2.57 6.27 8.19
C LEU A 81 -3.14 6.00 9.59
N GLN A 82 -4.38 6.40 9.81
CA GLN A 82 -5.18 5.96 10.96
C GLN A 82 -6.20 4.91 10.50
N ILE A 83 -6.09 3.68 11.00
CA ILE A 83 -7.09 2.63 10.73
C ILE A 83 -8.33 2.96 11.56
N ARG A 84 -9.31 3.59 10.91
CA ARG A 84 -10.56 3.97 11.55
C ARG A 84 -11.42 2.74 11.92
N ARG A 85 -11.26 1.61 11.24
CA ARG A 85 -12.04 0.36 11.44
C ARG A 85 -11.70 -0.38 12.74
N ARG A 86 -12.68 -1.12 13.27
CA ARG A 86 -12.46 -2.04 14.40
C ARG A 86 -11.58 -3.22 13.97
N CYS A 87 -10.35 -3.27 14.48
CA CYS A 87 -9.52 -4.46 14.45
C CYS A 87 -9.81 -5.32 15.70
N ASN A 88 -9.98 -6.64 15.52
CA ASN A 88 -10.19 -7.57 16.63
C ASN A 88 -9.07 -8.62 16.66
N ILE A 89 -9.07 -9.47 17.68
CA ILE A 89 -8.03 -10.49 17.86
C ILE A 89 -7.99 -11.53 16.73
N ASN A 90 -9.12 -11.81 16.08
CA ASN A 90 -9.16 -12.74 14.93
C ASN A 90 -8.46 -12.14 13.72
N HIS A 91 -8.66 -10.84 13.44
CA HIS A 91 -7.95 -10.16 12.37
C HIS A 91 -6.43 -10.17 12.60
N LEU A 92 -5.99 -9.97 13.85
CA LEU A 92 -4.56 -10.03 14.19
C LEU A 92 -4.01 -11.46 14.08
N ARG A 93 -4.76 -12.47 14.52
CA ARG A 93 -4.40 -13.88 14.35
C ARG A 93 -4.18 -14.22 12.88
N ASP A 94 -5.13 -13.86 12.03
CA ASP A 94 -5.08 -14.19 10.60
C ASP A 94 -3.93 -13.43 9.92
N LEU A 95 -3.65 -12.19 10.33
CA LEU A 95 -2.48 -11.43 9.89
C LEU A 95 -1.16 -12.11 10.30
N ILE A 96 -1.04 -12.55 11.56
CA ILE A 96 0.15 -13.28 12.05
C ILE A 96 0.38 -14.53 11.21
N LEU A 97 -0.65 -15.35 11.01
CA LEU A 97 -0.56 -16.56 10.19
C LEU A 97 -0.11 -16.26 8.76
N ALA A 98 -0.74 -15.26 8.13
CA ALA A 98 -0.43 -14.86 6.76
C ALA A 98 1.01 -14.34 6.62
N THR A 99 1.50 -13.57 7.59
CA THR A 99 2.86 -13.00 7.50
C THR A 99 3.92 -14.01 7.91
N ARG A 100 3.76 -14.69 9.06
CA ARG A 100 4.80 -15.52 9.68
C ARG A 100 5.00 -16.87 9.00
N CYS A 101 4.01 -17.33 8.26
CA CYS A 101 4.09 -18.59 7.51
C CYS A 101 4.23 -18.34 5.99
N SER A 102 4.74 -17.17 5.59
CA SER A 102 4.95 -16.82 4.17
C SER A 102 6.42 -16.87 3.76
N PRO A 103 6.71 -17.07 2.46
CA PRO A 103 8.08 -16.98 1.92
C PRO A 103 8.77 -15.63 2.16
N TRP A 104 7.99 -14.57 2.41
CA TRP A 104 8.51 -13.25 2.76
C TRP A 104 9.38 -13.29 4.03
N MET A 105 9.09 -14.20 4.96
CA MET A 105 9.88 -14.40 6.18
C MET A 105 11.28 -14.95 5.95
N HIS A 106 11.54 -15.54 4.78
CA HIS A 106 12.83 -16.14 4.45
C HIS A 106 13.85 -15.13 3.90
N ILE A 107 13.48 -13.86 3.80
CA ILE A 107 14.30 -12.77 3.30
C ILE A 107 14.94 -11.99 4.46
N ASP A 108 16.23 -11.69 4.35
CA ASP A 108 16.98 -11.00 5.38
C ASP A 108 16.44 -9.58 5.69
N GLY A 109 16.27 -9.28 6.98
CA GLY A 109 15.80 -7.98 7.49
C GLY A 109 14.27 -7.82 7.54
N ILE A 110 13.50 -8.82 7.10
CA ILE A 110 12.03 -8.76 7.13
C ILE A 110 11.48 -8.98 8.54
N GLN A 111 12.12 -9.85 9.33
CA GLN A 111 11.65 -10.17 10.66
C GLN A 111 11.60 -8.93 11.57
N GLU A 112 12.64 -8.11 11.58
CA GLU A 112 12.72 -6.89 12.40
C GLU A 112 11.64 -5.87 11.98
N THR A 113 11.36 -5.78 10.68
CA THR A 113 10.32 -4.91 10.14
C THR A 113 8.94 -5.35 10.64
N LEU A 114 8.66 -6.66 10.60
CA LEU A 114 7.39 -7.21 11.07
C LEU A 114 7.26 -7.13 12.60
N ASP A 115 8.32 -7.36 13.36
CA ASP A 115 8.32 -7.20 14.82
C ASP A 115 7.90 -5.77 15.20
N THR A 116 8.42 -4.77 14.47
CA THR A 116 8.04 -3.37 14.66
C THR A 116 6.56 -3.17 14.36
N ILE A 117 6.05 -3.69 13.25
CA ILE A 117 4.63 -3.58 12.88
C ILE A 117 3.72 -4.26 13.92
N PHE A 118 4.08 -5.46 14.37
CA PHE A 118 3.29 -6.20 15.35
C PHE A 118 3.28 -5.53 16.72
N SER A 119 4.38 -4.93 17.17
CA SER A 119 4.39 -4.19 18.44
C SER A 119 3.35 -3.06 18.46
N MET A 120 3.17 -2.33 17.35
CA MET A 120 2.13 -1.28 17.22
C MET A 120 0.70 -1.82 17.43
N PHE A 121 0.44 -3.07 17.04
CA PHE A 121 -0.85 -3.73 17.27
C PHE A 121 -0.96 -4.27 18.70
N MET A 122 0.09 -4.91 19.22
CA MET A 122 0.12 -5.49 20.56
C MET A 122 -0.07 -4.43 21.66
N ASP A 123 0.41 -3.21 21.44
CA ASP A 123 0.24 -2.09 22.36
C ASP A 123 -1.23 -1.69 22.57
N LYS A 124 -2.13 -2.08 21.67
CA LYS A 124 -3.57 -1.81 21.76
C LYS A 124 -4.37 -2.89 22.49
N LEU A 125 -3.75 -4.04 22.78
CA LEU A 125 -4.41 -5.18 23.41
C LEU A 125 -4.28 -5.15 24.94
N ASP A 126 -5.21 -5.80 25.63
CA ASP A 126 -5.04 -6.08 27.05
C ASP A 126 -3.97 -7.16 27.29
N LEU A 127 -3.52 -7.29 28.54
CA LEU A 127 -2.39 -8.18 28.88
C LEU A 127 -2.65 -9.65 28.49
N PRO A 128 -3.82 -10.27 28.79
CA PRO A 128 -4.12 -11.64 28.36
C PRO A 128 -4.11 -11.80 26.83
N GLN A 129 -4.71 -10.87 26.09
CA GLN A 129 -4.74 -10.91 24.63
C GLN A 129 -3.34 -10.78 24.04
N ARG A 130 -2.53 -9.86 24.56
CA ARG A 130 -1.14 -9.68 24.14
C ARG A 130 -0.33 -10.97 24.31
N GLN A 131 -0.38 -11.58 25.50
CA GLN A 131 0.31 -12.85 25.77
C GLN A 131 -0.16 -13.98 24.87
N ALA A 132 -1.45 -14.03 24.51
CA ALA A 132 -1.96 -15.02 23.57
C ALA A 132 -1.42 -14.80 22.15
N MET A 133 -1.35 -13.54 21.70
CA MET A 133 -0.83 -13.20 20.38
C MET A 133 0.68 -13.38 20.27
N GLU A 134 1.45 -13.05 21.31
CA GLU A 134 2.90 -13.30 21.34
C GLU A 134 3.23 -14.79 21.24
N ARG A 135 2.49 -15.64 21.96
CA ARG A 135 2.64 -17.10 21.84
C ARG A 135 2.38 -17.60 20.43
N LEU A 136 1.34 -17.08 19.77
CA LEU A 136 1.06 -17.42 18.38
C LEU A 136 2.18 -16.94 17.45
N TYR A 137 2.61 -15.69 17.60
CA TYR A 137 3.68 -15.10 16.78
C TYR A 137 4.97 -15.91 16.85
N GLN A 138 5.35 -16.34 18.06
CA GLN A 138 6.53 -17.18 18.29
C GLN A 138 6.37 -18.62 17.77
N ALA A 139 5.15 -19.16 17.78
CA ALA A 139 4.87 -20.51 17.29
C ALA A 139 4.81 -20.60 15.75
N CYS A 140 4.53 -19.49 15.07
CA CYS A 140 4.45 -19.44 13.61
C CYS A 140 5.82 -19.18 12.97
N THR A 141 6.22 -20.11 12.12
CA THR A 141 7.45 -20.05 11.32
C THR A 141 7.16 -20.45 9.87
N PHE A 142 8.07 -20.07 8.99
CA PHE A 142 8.15 -20.55 7.61
C PHE A 142 9.50 -21.24 7.44
N GLU A 143 9.48 -22.47 6.95
CA GLU A 143 10.68 -23.27 6.70
C GLU A 143 10.75 -23.61 5.21
N THR A 144 11.95 -23.50 4.64
CA THR A 144 12.24 -23.89 3.27
C THR A 144 13.64 -24.49 3.20
N HIS A 145 13.84 -25.40 2.25
CA HIS A 145 15.14 -25.99 1.94
C HIS A 145 16.04 -25.04 1.13
N GLN A 146 15.49 -23.92 0.64
CA GLN A 146 16.25 -22.92 -0.10
C GLN A 146 17.16 -22.10 0.84
N PRO A 147 18.35 -21.67 0.39
CA PRO A 147 19.22 -20.81 1.18
C PRO A 147 18.51 -19.50 1.55
N ARG A 148 18.89 -18.88 2.67
CA ARG A 148 18.36 -17.56 3.04
C ARG A 148 18.71 -16.55 1.96
N HIS A 149 17.72 -15.77 1.58
CA HIS A 149 17.82 -14.81 0.49
C HIS A 149 18.44 -13.50 0.95
N SER A 150 19.21 -12.89 0.05
CA SER A 150 19.96 -11.67 0.30
C SER A 150 19.07 -10.43 0.47
N THR A 151 19.67 -9.34 0.98
CA THR A 151 18.99 -8.03 1.01
C THR A 151 18.63 -7.50 -0.38
N LEU A 152 19.28 -7.97 -1.45
CA LEU A 152 18.96 -7.58 -2.83
C LEU A 152 17.55 -8.03 -3.20
N GLU A 153 17.17 -9.27 -2.91
CA GLU A 153 15.83 -9.78 -3.24
C GLU A 153 14.71 -9.00 -2.56
N ARG A 154 14.96 -8.61 -1.31
CA ARG A 154 14.07 -7.70 -0.57
C ARG A 154 13.87 -6.39 -1.32
N ASP A 155 14.97 -5.80 -1.77
CA ASP A 155 14.97 -4.48 -2.38
C ASP A 155 14.38 -4.55 -3.80
N LEU A 156 14.61 -5.64 -4.53
CA LEU A 156 13.94 -5.97 -5.80
C LEU A 156 12.43 -6.10 -5.61
N LEU A 157 11.96 -6.94 -4.67
CA LEU A 157 10.51 -7.11 -4.41
C LEU A 157 9.86 -5.80 -3.99
N ARG A 158 10.55 -4.96 -3.20
CA ARG A 158 10.08 -3.62 -2.84
C ARG A 158 10.00 -2.69 -4.06
N ALA A 159 10.99 -2.71 -4.95
CA ALA A 159 10.98 -1.92 -6.18
C ALA A 159 9.85 -2.36 -7.12
N LEU A 160 9.66 -3.66 -7.31
CA LEU A 160 8.56 -4.24 -8.08
C LEU A 160 7.21 -3.84 -7.47
N ALA A 161 7.02 -4.01 -6.16
CA ALA A 161 5.78 -3.61 -5.49
C ALA A 161 5.52 -2.10 -5.61
N LYS A 162 6.57 -1.28 -5.50
CA LYS A 162 6.48 0.16 -5.72
C LYS A 162 6.06 0.50 -7.14
N SER A 163 6.57 -0.21 -8.14
CA SER A 163 6.18 0.01 -9.54
C SER A 163 4.71 -0.24 -9.80
N ILE A 164 4.13 -1.27 -9.15
CA ILE A 164 2.69 -1.54 -9.20
C ILE A 164 1.91 -0.41 -8.51
N MET A 165 2.34 0.00 -7.31
CA MET A 165 1.67 1.07 -6.55
C MET A 165 1.65 2.40 -7.31
N ASP A 166 2.76 2.74 -7.96
CA ASP A 166 2.93 4.02 -8.67
C ASP A 166 2.54 3.94 -10.15
N GLN A 167 2.20 2.74 -10.66
CA GLN A 167 1.88 2.47 -12.06
C GLN A 167 2.99 2.93 -13.02
N VAL A 168 4.24 2.60 -12.69
CA VAL A 168 5.42 2.98 -13.47
C VAL A 168 6.08 1.76 -14.14
N THR A 169 6.57 1.95 -15.35
CA THR A 169 7.39 0.95 -16.06
C THR A 169 8.79 0.93 -15.47
N LEU A 170 9.32 -0.28 -15.26
CA LEU A 170 10.68 -0.50 -14.80
C LEU A 170 11.58 -0.89 -15.96
N GLU A 171 12.88 -0.64 -15.78
CA GLU A 171 13.92 -1.36 -16.50
C GLU A 171 14.45 -2.45 -15.57
N ILE A 172 14.41 -3.69 -16.01
CA ILE A 172 14.87 -4.86 -15.25
C ILE A 172 16.07 -5.48 -15.94
N LEU A 173 17.12 -5.79 -15.18
CA LEU A 173 18.28 -6.52 -15.68
C LEU A 173 18.06 -8.01 -15.42
N VAL A 174 17.83 -8.78 -16.47
CA VAL A 174 17.52 -10.21 -16.39
C VAL A 174 18.64 -11.02 -17.02
N VAL A 175 19.06 -12.10 -16.35
CA VAL A 175 19.89 -13.13 -16.96
C VAL A 175 18.98 -14.11 -17.70
N ASP A 176 19.15 -14.21 -19.02
CA ASP A 176 18.31 -15.06 -19.85
C ASP A 176 18.65 -16.56 -19.63
N ASP A 177 17.69 -17.29 -19.04
CA ASP A 177 17.79 -18.71 -18.72
C ASP A 177 17.82 -19.62 -19.96
N LEU A 178 17.55 -19.10 -21.17
CA LEU A 178 17.68 -19.87 -22.41
C LEU A 178 19.14 -20.25 -22.71
N ILE A 179 20.11 -19.51 -22.16
CA ILE A 179 21.54 -19.80 -22.36
C ILE A 179 22.09 -20.69 -21.23
N SER A 180 21.56 -20.57 -20.01
CA SER A 180 22.00 -21.37 -18.84
C SER A 180 21.55 -22.84 -18.89
N LYS A 181 20.36 -23.13 -19.44
CA LYS A 181 19.81 -24.51 -19.43
C LYS A 181 20.50 -25.49 -20.37
N ASN A 182 21.31 -25.01 -21.32
CA ASN A 182 21.86 -25.86 -22.37
C ASN A 182 23.37 -26.08 -22.27
N SER A 183 24.01 -25.64 -21.20
CA SER A 183 25.46 -25.75 -21.11
C SER A 183 25.93 -25.67 -19.67
N ASP A 184 26.80 -26.61 -19.29
CA ASP A 184 27.62 -26.63 -18.07
C ASP A 184 28.58 -25.42 -18.01
N ILE A 185 28.06 -24.20 -18.22
CA ILE A 185 28.83 -22.96 -18.18
C ILE A 185 28.92 -22.57 -16.71
N HIS A 186 30.13 -22.70 -16.17
CA HIS A 186 30.54 -21.96 -14.99
C HIS A 186 30.22 -20.48 -15.21
N LEU A 187 29.32 -19.94 -14.38
CA LEU A 187 28.73 -18.60 -14.46
C LEU A 187 29.71 -17.47 -14.10
N ASP A 188 30.97 -17.57 -14.52
CA ASP A 188 31.99 -16.57 -14.19
C ASP A 188 31.80 -15.26 -14.99
N ASN A 189 30.96 -15.28 -16.05
CA ASN A 189 30.62 -14.13 -16.91
C ASN A 189 29.09 -13.95 -17.12
N TRP A 190 28.30 -13.83 -16.04
CA TRP A 190 26.84 -13.59 -16.17
C TRP A 190 26.51 -12.28 -16.91
N GLU A 191 27.43 -11.31 -16.90
CA GLU A 191 27.29 -10.01 -17.58
C GLU A 191 27.07 -10.17 -19.09
N ASP A 192 27.65 -11.20 -19.71
CA ASP A 192 27.54 -11.47 -21.15
C ASP A 192 26.12 -11.94 -21.56
N TYR A 193 25.31 -12.36 -20.58
CA TYR A 193 23.98 -12.93 -20.78
C TYR A 193 22.87 -12.11 -20.12
N ALA A 194 23.23 -10.99 -19.50
CA ALA A 194 22.29 -10.10 -18.84
C ALA A 194 21.75 -9.06 -19.83
N VAL A 195 20.43 -8.91 -19.88
CA VAL A 195 19.74 -7.98 -20.78
C VAL A 195 18.85 -7.05 -19.97
N TRP A 196 18.93 -5.76 -20.27
CA TRP A 196 17.98 -4.77 -19.77
C TRP A 196 16.69 -4.83 -20.58
N LEU A 197 15.57 -4.96 -19.87
CA LEU A 197 14.23 -5.06 -20.45
C LEU A 197 13.32 -4.02 -19.83
N GLN A 198 12.53 -3.31 -20.65
CA GLN A 198 11.43 -2.49 -20.19
C GLN A 198 10.25 -3.39 -19.84
N PHE A 199 9.83 -3.30 -18.58
CA PHE A 199 8.88 -4.23 -17.99
C PHE A 199 7.81 -3.52 -17.17
N GLU A 200 6.54 -3.76 -17.55
CA GLU A 200 5.37 -3.32 -16.80
C GLU A 200 4.90 -4.47 -15.90
N VAL A 201 5.17 -4.35 -14.61
CA VAL A 201 4.84 -5.38 -13.62
C VAL A 201 3.33 -5.46 -13.43
N LYS A 202 2.77 -6.67 -13.53
CA LYS A 202 1.35 -6.94 -13.30
C LYS A 202 1.11 -7.76 -12.05
N GLU A 203 1.95 -8.77 -11.81
CA GLU A 203 1.80 -9.66 -10.66
C GLU A 203 3.15 -10.00 -10.05
N ILE A 204 3.16 -10.15 -8.72
CA ILE A 204 4.26 -10.70 -7.93
C ILE A 204 3.65 -11.86 -7.14
N TYR A 205 4.24 -13.05 -7.26
CA TYR A 205 3.72 -14.23 -6.60
C TYR A 205 4.84 -15.17 -6.16
N ALA A 206 4.55 -16.04 -5.20
CA ALA A 206 5.44 -17.09 -4.78
C ALA A 206 4.88 -18.46 -5.20
N HIS A 207 5.74 -19.31 -5.76
CA HIS A 207 5.44 -20.70 -6.11
C HIS A 207 6.55 -21.59 -5.57
N GLU A 208 6.19 -22.63 -4.82
CA GLU A 208 7.16 -23.55 -4.18
C GLU A 208 8.27 -22.84 -3.39
N SER A 209 7.93 -21.73 -2.73
CA SER A 209 8.83 -20.84 -1.97
C SER A 209 9.71 -19.91 -2.80
N SER A 210 9.66 -19.97 -4.13
CA SER A 210 10.40 -19.05 -5.01
C SER A 210 9.51 -17.92 -5.51
N TRP A 211 10.07 -16.72 -5.57
CA TRP A 211 9.37 -15.53 -6.06
C TRP A 211 9.43 -15.41 -7.57
N PHE A 212 8.32 -14.99 -8.15
CA PHE A 212 8.16 -14.73 -9.57
C PHE A 212 7.50 -13.38 -9.79
N VAL A 213 7.85 -12.77 -10.91
CA VAL A 213 7.21 -11.56 -11.40
C VAL A 213 6.69 -11.80 -12.80
N SER A 214 5.43 -11.42 -13.05
CA SER A 214 4.82 -11.46 -14.37
C SER A 214 4.36 -10.07 -14.79
N GLY A 215 4.39 -9.82 -16.10
CA GLY A 215 4.19 -8.48 -16.63
C GLY A 215 4.35 -8.41 -18.14
N PHE A 216 4.15 -7.21 -18.70
CA PHE A 216 4.35 -6.96 -20.13
C PHE A 216 5.81 -6.54 -20.39
N CYS A 217 6.51 -7.29 -21.24
CA CYS A 217 7.85 -6.95 -21.72
C CYS A 217 7.75 -6.25 -23.07
N HIS A 218 8.34 -5.06 -23.18
CA HIS A 218 8.26 -4.23 -24.39
C HIS A 218 9.14 -4.78 -25.52
N GLU A 219 10.31 -5.32 -25.20
CA GLU A 219 11.25 -5.91 -26.16
C GLU A 219 10.65 -7.15 -26.82
N HIS A 220 9.92 -7.95 -26.05
CA HIS A 220 9.26 -9.16 -26.52
C HIS A 220 7.81 -8.93 -26.98
N GLN A 221 7.30 -7.71 -26.85
CA GLN A 221 5.92 -7.30 -27.18
C GLN A 221 4.85 -8.26 -26.62
N GLY A 222 5.04 -8.72 -25.38
CA GLY A 222 4.14 -9.73 -24.82
C GLY A 222 4.34 -9.95 -23.32
N ASN A 223 3.40 -10.70 -22.73
CA ASN A 223 3.52 -11.07 -21.33
C ASN A 223 4.67 -12.06 -21.13
N ARG A 224 5.47 -11.85 -20.09
CA ARG A 224 6.56 -12.72 -19.66
C ARG A 224 6.51 -12.91 -18.16
N CYS A 225 7.14 -13.98 -17.72
CA CYS A 225 7.32 -14.30 -16.31
C CYS A 225 8.80 -14.58 -16.07
N TYR A 226 9.35 -14.01 -15.00
CA TYR A 226 10.74 -14.18 -14.59
C TYR A 226 10.78 -14.63 -13.14
N ALA A 227 11.62 -15.61 -12.84
CA ALA A 227 11.98 -15.93 -11.46
C ALA A 227 12.81 -14.77 -10.89
N LEU A 228 12.54 -14.38 -9.65
CA LEU A 228 13.22 -13.25 -9.01
C LEU A 228 14.74 -13.43 -8.97
N GLN A 229 15.20 -14.67 -8.77
CA GLN A 229 16.62 -15.03 -8.78
C GLN A 229 17.35 -14.76 -10.10
N ASN A 230 16.60 -14.59 -11.21
CA ASN A 230 17.17 -14.27 -12.52
C ASN A 230 17.19 -12.75 -12.76
N ILE A 231 16.66 -11.95 -11.83
CA ILE A 231 16.66 -10.48 -11.89
C ILE A 231 17.80 -9.97 -11.04
N MET A 232 18.79 -9.36 -11.70
CA MET A 232 20.01 -8.89 -11.06
C MET A 232 19.87 -7.45 -10.55
N ASN A 233 19.03 -6.65 -11.22
CA ASN A 233 18.86 -5.24 -10.89
C ASN A 233 17.53 -4.69 -11.45
N VAL A 234 17.09 -3.56 -10.88
CA VAL A 234 15.91 -2.80 -11.30
C VAL A 234 16.23 -1.31 -11.25
N SER A 235 15.89 -0.59 -12.31
CA SER A 235 15.87 0.88 -12.36
C SER A 235 14.47 1.38 -12.70
N PHE A 236 14.09 2.53 -12.13
CA PHE A 236 12.86 3.22 -12.53
C PHE A 236 13.14 3.94 -13.85
N SER A 237 12.30 3.69 -14.87
CA SER A 237 12.47 4.34 -16.17
C SER A 237 12.24 5.85 -16.01
N GLU A 238 13.24 6.66 -16.36
CA GLU A 238 13.11 8.12 -16.43
C GLU A 238 12.26 8.54 -17.64
N ARG A 239 10.95 8.28 -17.63
CA ARG A 239 10.05 9.02 -18.51
C ARG A 239 9.76 10.38 -17.90
N GLN A 240 10.45 11.38 -18.45
CA GLN A 240 10.15 12.81 -18.32
C GLN A 240 8.65 13.05 -18.29
N ASN A 241 8.20 13.67 -17.20
CA ASN A 241 6.86 14.20 -17.04
C ASN A 241 6.56 15.19 -18.21
N PRO A 242 5.63 14.89 -19.14
CA PRO A 242 5.34 15.79 -20.26
C PRO A 242 4.68 17.11 -19.81
N ALA A 243 4.38 17.28 -18.52
CA ALA A 243 3.80 18.51 -17.97
C ALA A 243 4.78 19.71 -17.89
N ASN A 244 6.09 19.51 -18.06
CA ASN A 244 7.08 20.60 -17.98
C ASN A 244 7.53 21.16 -19.35
N ALA A 245 7.06 20.61 -20.47
CA ALA A 245 7.46 21.05 -21.82
C ALA A 245 6.61 22.21 -22.39
N LEU A 246 5.61 22.72 -21.66
CA LEU A 246 4.73 23.81 -22.11
C LEU A 246 5.00 25.17 -21.44
N ASN A 247 6.09 25.31 -20.68
CA ASN A 247 6.42 26.56 -19.98
C ASN A 247 7.86 27.02 -20.19
N LEU A 248 8.39 26.89 -21.42
CA LEU A 248 9.57 27.62 -21.87
C LEU A 248 9.42 27.93 -23.36
N ASP A 249 8.60 28.93 -23.69
CA ASP A 249 8.90 29.88 -24.77
C ASP A 249 7.86 30.99 -24.82
N SER A 250 8.12 32.05 -24.05
CA SER A 250 7.59 33.40 -24.31
C SER A 250 8.43 34.43 -23.56
N PRO A 251 9.50 35.00 -24.16
CA PRO A 251 10.00 36.28 -23.72
C PRO A 251 9.19 37.39 -24.40
N SER A 252 8.40 38.04 -23.55
CA SER A 252 7.82 39.38 -23.66
C SER A 252 8.56 40.33 -24.61
N ARG A 253 7.87 40.76 -25.67
CA ARG A 253 8.16 42.04 -26.36
C ARG A 253 7.84 43.18 -25.40
N HIS A 254 8.84 43.88 -24.86
CA HIS A 254 8.74 45.27 -24.40
C HIS A 254 10.04 45.99 -24.81
N GLY A 255 9.86 47.22 -25.29
CA GLY A 255 10.73 47.85 -26.26
C GLY A 255 12.01 48.48 -25.74
N GLN A 256 12.90 48.76 -26.69
CA GLN A 256 13.79 49.91 -26.63
C GLN A 256 13.77 50.61 -27.99
N SER A 257 13.29 51.84 -27.97
CA SER A 257 13.57 52.88 -28.96
C SER A 257 14.85 53.57 -28.49
N MET A 258 15.87 53.65 -29.36
CA MET A 258 16.74 54.82 -29.48
C MET A 258 17.69 54.69 -30.68
N ASN A 259 17.75 55.80 -31.42
CA ASN A 259 18.54 56.18 -32.59
C ASN A 259 17.98 55.79 -33.97
#